data_AF-A0A1J4P752-F1
#
_entry.id   AF-A0A1J4P752-F1
#
_cell.length_a   1.000
_cell.length_b   1.000
_cell.length_c   1.000
_cell.angle_alpha   90.00
_cell.angle_beta   90.00
_cell.angle_gamma   90.00
#
_symmetry.space_group_name_H-M   'P 1'
#
loop_
_entity.id
_entity.type
_entity.pdbx_description
1 polymer ?
#
loop_
_entity_poly.entity_id
_entity_poly.type
_entity_poly.pdbx_seq_one_letter_code
_entity_poly.pdbx_strand_id
1 'polypeptide(L)'
;MAARWATSAVLAVAVAAALTGCSDDNSPSSTASKAASAAKSVASSLASQASSAVASATAKAGSALASATAEAGRKLDDIKNGTDVKSDVTLGSPTTDSDGRTTVKVTVHNTADSTKSFAVQVDFKDSGGKLIDVSVLTVSDVKAGASADATARSTHNLSGTVKTEVSRAVRY
;
A
#
# COMPACT_ATOMS: atom_id res chain seq x y z
N MET A 1 -8.25 -4.55 45.00
CA MET A 1 -9.18 -4.35 43.85
C MET A 1 -8.35 -4.66 42.59
N ALA A 2 -8.33 -5.91 42.11
CA ALA A 2 -9.05 -6.39 40.91
C ALA A 2 -8.73 -5.54 39.65
N ALA A 3 -8.31 -6.04 38.48
CA ALA A 3 -8.52 -7.36 37.88
C ALA A 3 -7.38 -7.74 36.90
N ARG A 4 -7.16 -9.04 36.77
CA ARG A 4 -6.32 -9.71 35.77
C ARG A 4 -7.16 -9.91 34.50
N TRP A 5 -6.66 -9.56 33.31
CA TRP A 5 -7.19 -10.08 32.05
C TRP A 5 -6.02 -10.52 31.16
N ALA A 6 -6.04 -11.81 30.85
CA ALA A 6 -5.11 -12.52 30.00
C ALA A 6 -5.57 -12.43 28.54
N THR A 7 -4.62 -12.42 27.61
CA THR A 7 -4.86 -12.96 26.27
C THR A 7 -3.56 -13.48 25.70
N SER A 8 -3.43 -14.81 25.79
CA SER A 8 -2.38 -15.63 25.20
C SER A 8 -2.52 -15.66 23.68
N ALA A 9 -1.40 -15.59 22.96
CA ALA A 9 -1.28 -16.19 21.64
C ALA A 9 0.10 -16.85 21.55
N VAL A 10 0.14 -18.12 21.97
CA VAL A 10 1.29 -19.01 21.81
C VAL A 10 1.35 -19.41 20.35
N LEU A 11 2.35 -18.92 19.61
CA LEU A 11 2.72 -19.46 18.31
C LEU A 11 3.76 -20.57 18.51
N ALA A 12 3.29 -21.76 18.91
CA ALA A 12 4.13 -22.95 18.97
C ALA A 12 4.23 -23.56 17.57
N VAL A 13 5.38 -23.37 16.93
CA VAL A 13 5.80 -24.12 15.74
C VAL A 13 6.08 -25.56 16.18
N ALA A 14 5.14 -26.46 15.95
CA ALA A 14 5.34 -27.89 16.12
C ALA A 14 5.96 -28.49 14.85
N VAL A 15 7.30 -28.53 14.79
CA VAL A 15 8.01 -29.45 13.89
C VAL A 15 8.17 -30.77 14.64
N ALA A 16 7.29 -31.72 14.38
CA ALA A 16 7.42 -33.10 14.84
C ALA A 16 7.53 -34.02 13.62
N ALA A 17 8.77 -34.30 13.21
CA ALA A 17 9.08 -35.45 12.37
C ALA A 17 9.94 -36.41 13.20
N ALA A 18 9.27 -37.19 14.05
CA ALA A 18 9.88 -38.36 14.67
C ALA A 18 9.87 -39.50 13.65
N LEU A 19 11.03 -39.77 13.06
CA LEU A 19 11.28 -40.99 12.28
C LEU A 19 12.12 -41.93 13.13
N THR A 20 11.49 -42.58 14.11
CA THR A 20 12.01 -43.79 14.75
C THR A 20 11.08 -44.94 14.39
N GLY A 21 11.25 -45.49 13.19
CA GLY A 21 10.62 -46.73 12.77
C GLY A 21 11.69 -47.81 12.65
N CYS A 22 11.88 -48.59 13.72
CA CYS A 22 12.63 -49.84 13.70
C CYS A 22 11.91 -50.88 12.84
N SER A 23 12.73 -51.71 12.19
CA SER A 23 12.42 -52.77 11.22
C SER A 23 11.35 -53.76 11.67
N ASP A 24 10.46 -54.14 10.74
CA ASP A 24 10.05 -55.53 10.54
C ASP A 24 9.55 -55.72 9.08
N ASP A 25 9.79 -56.91 8.55
CA ASP A 25 9.78 -57.36 7.15
C ASP A 25 8.43 -57.18 6.41
N ASN A 26 8.43 -56.61 5.18
CA ASN A 26 7.64 -57.03 3.99
C ASN A 26 7.50 -55.92 2.91
N SER A 27 8.09 -56.17 1.73
CA SER A 27 7.73 -55.64 0.39
C SER A 27 7.81 -54.11 0.11
N PRO A 28 8.92 -53.63 -0.51
CA PRO A 28 9.16 -52.22 -0.81
C PRO A 28 8.84 -51.88 -2.28
N SER A 29 7.62 -51.44 -2.60
CA SER A 29 7.37 -50.65 -3.84
C SER A 29 6.02 -49.94 -3.93
N SER A 30 4.99 -50.35 -3.17
CA SER A 30 3.63 -49.80 -3.37
C SER A 30 3.13 -48.86 -2.26
N THR A 31 3.76 -48.87 -1.08
CA THR A 31 3.35 -48.05 0.10
C THR A 31 4.15 -46.76 0.26
N ALA A 32 5.41 -46.74 -0.18
CA ALA A 32 6.23 -45.52 -0.23
C ALA A 32 5.63 -44.47 -1.18
N SER A 33 5.09 -44.91 -2.32
CA SER A 33 4.51 -44.04 -3.36
C SER A 33 3.20 -43.35 -2.93
N LYS A 34 2.41 -43.99 -2.06
CA LYS A 34 1.15 -43.42 -1.53
C LYS A 34 1.38 -42.46 -0.36
N ALA A 35 2.30 -42.78 0.54
CA ALA A 35 2.67 -41.88 1.64
C ALA A 35 3.32 -40.57 1.13
N ALA A 36 4.19 -40.67 0.12
CA ALA A 36 4.77 -39.49 -0.54
C ALA A 36 3.72 -38.64 -1.28
N SER A 37 2.73 -39.28 -1.93
CA SER A 37 1.67 -38.57 -2.66
C SER A 37 0.67 -37.88 -1.73
N ALA A 38 0.35 -38.49 -0.58
CA ALA A 38 -0.50 -37.88 0.44
C ALA A 38 0.19 -36.68 1.12
N ALA A 39 1.47 -36.83 1.48
CA ALA A 39 2.29 -35.75 2.03
C ALA A 39 2.44 -34.56 1.07
N LYS A 40 2.62 -34.82 -0.24
CA LYS A 40 2.71 -33.77 -1.27
C LYS A 40 1.37 -33.05 -1.49
N SER A 41 0.25 -33.76 -1.36
CA SER A 41 -1.10 -33.20 -1.52
C SER A 41 -1.51 -32.30 -0.35
N VAL A 42 -1.13 -32.66 0.89
CA VAL A 42 -1.35 -31.78 2.06
C VAL A 42 -0.37 -30.60 2.06
N ALA A 43 0.90 -30.80 1.72
CA ALA A 43 1.87 -29.70 1.59
C ALA A 43 1.45 -28.72 0.49
N SER A 44 0.97 -29.22 -0.66
CA SER A 44 0.43 -28.38 -1.73
C SER A 44 -0.84 -27.65 -1.29
N SER A 45 -1.75 -28.30 -0.54
CA SER A 45 -2.96 -27.64 -0.05
C SER A 45 -2.65 -26.54 0.99
N LEU A 46 -1.69 -26.77 1.90
CA LEU A 46 -1.25 -25.73 2.85
C LEU A 46 -0.51 -24.59 2.13
N ALA A 47 0.36 -24.90 1.17
CA ALA A 47 1.04 -23.90 0.35
C ALA A 47 0.05 -23.09 -0.49
N SER A 48 -0.95 -23.74 -1.09
CA SER A 48 -2.02 -23.09 -1.86
C SER A 48 -2.92 -22.24 -0.96
N GLN A 49 -3.24 -22.66 0.25
CA GLN A 49 -4.03 -21.86 1.19
C GLN A 49 -3.25 -20.65 1.72
N ALA A 50 -1.96 -20.80 2.05
CA ALA A 50 -1.10 -19.68 2.41
C ALA A 50 -0.93 -18.69 1.25
N SER A 51 -0.75 -19.21 0.03
CA SER A 51 -0.67 -18.40 -1.19
C SER A 51 -1.99 -17.70 -1.50
N SER A 52 -3.13 -18.37 -1.27
CA SER A 52 -4.46 -17.79 -1.49
C SER A 52 -4.78 -16.72 -0.46
N ALA A 53 -4.38 -16.89 0.80
CA ALA A 53 -4.54 -15.87 1.83
C ALA A 53 -3.68 -14.63 1.56
N VAL A 54 -2.41 -14.83 1.17
CA VAL A 54 -1.52 -13.74 0.74
C VAL A 54 -2.06 -13.06 -0.51
N ALA A 55 -2.42 -13.82 -1.55
CA ALA A 55 -2.98 -13.28 -2.78
C ALA A 55 -4.27 -12.50 -2.53
N SER A 56 -5.15 -13.00 -1.65
CA SER A 56 -6.39 -12.31 -1.26
C SER A 56 -6.11 -11.03 -0.48
N ALA A 57 -5.14 -11.05 0.44
CA ALA A 57 -4.73 -9.85 1.18
C ALA A 57 -4.10 -8.80 0.25
N THR A 58 -3.21 -9.21 -0.66
CA THR A 58 -2.62 -8.34 -1.68
C THR A 58 -3.67 -7.80 -2.64
N ALA A 59 -4.60 -8.63 -3.09
CA ALA A 59 -5.69 -8.22 -3.96
C ALA A 59 -6.61 -7.21 -3.27
N LYS A 60 -6.94 -7.42 -1.99
CA LYS A 60 -7.76 -6.51 -1.19
C LYS A 60 -7.06 -5.17 -0.91
N ALA A 61 -5.76 -5.20 -0.64
CA ALA A 61 -4.96 -3.98 -0.50
C ALA A 61 -4.84 -3.22 -1.83
N GLY A 62 -4.62 -3.94 -2.93
CA GLY A 62 -4.58 -3.37 -4.28
C GLY A 62 -5.92 -2.78 -4.69
N SER A 63 -7.04 -3.45 -4.40
CA SER A 63 -8.38 -2.94 -4.72
C SER A 63 -8.74 -1.72 -3.89
N ALA A 64 -8.42 -1.68 -2.60
CA ALA A 64 -8.63 -0.51 -1.76
C ALA A 64 -7.88 0.73 -2.28
N LEU A 65 -6.64 0.54 -2.72
CA LEU A 65 -5.81 1.62 -3.26
C LEU A 65 -6.26 2.07 -4.65
N ALA A 66 -6.68 1.12 -5.51
CA ALA A 66 -7.28 1.43 -6.79
C ALA A 66 -8.59 2.21 -6.61
N SER A 67 -9.43 1.82 -5.64
CA SER A 67 -10.62 2.57 -5.26
C SER A 67 -10.28 3.96 -4.76
N ALA A 68 -9.29 4.11 -3.86
CA ALA A 68 -8.87 5.43 -3.36
C ALA A 68 -8.36 6.34 -4.50
N THR A 69 -7.59 5.78 -5.44
CA THR A 69 -7.11 6.49 -6.63
C THR A 69 -8.27 6.89 -7.53
N ALA A 70 -9.25 6.00 -7.73
CA ALA A 70 -10.44 6.30 -8.51
C ALA A 70 -11.30 7.38 -7.83
N GLU A 71 -11.46 7.36 -6.51
CA GLU A 71 -12.17 8.41 -5.77
C GLU A 71 -11.43 9.74 -5.80
N ALA A 72 -10.11 9.73 -5.64
CA ALA A 72 -9.26 10.91 -5.83
C ALA A 72 -9.44 11.50 -7.25
N GLY A 73 -9.42 10.64 -8.26
CA GLY A 73 -9.68 11.02 -9.65
C GLY A 73 -11.07 11.63 -9.82
N ARG A 74 -12.12 11.00 -9.29
CA ARG A 74 -13.49 11.51 -9.36
C ARG A 74 -13.62 12.89 -8.71
N LYS A 75 -13.02 13.10 -7.54
CA LYS A 75 -13.01 14.42 -6.88
C LYS A 75 -12.37 15.51 -7.74
N LEU A 76 -11.35 15.16 -8.52
CA LEU A 76 -10.73 16.07 -9.48
C LEU A 76 -11.59 16.27 -10.74
N ASP A 77 -12.27 15.22 -11.21
CA ASP A 77 -13.17 15.28 -12.38
C ASP A 77 -14.46 16.05 -12.08
N ASP A 78 -14.90 16.09 -10.83
CA ASP A 78 -16.05 16.88 -10.38
C ASP A 78 -15.78 18.40 -10.41
N ILE A 79 -14.51 18.81 -10.50
CA ILE A 79 -14.11 20.22 -10.62
C ILE A 79 -14.52 20.73 -12.00
N LYS A 80 -15.60 21.53 -12.03
CA LYS A 80 -16.08 22.17 -13.26
C LYS A 80 -15.05 23.19 -13.76
N ASN A 81 -14.79 23.15 -15.07
CA ASN A 81 -13.79 23.99 -15.76
C ASN A 81 -12.35 23.81 -15.26
N GLY A 82 -12.05 22.65 -14.64
CA GLY A 82 -10.70 22.30 -14.26
C GLY A 82 -9.75 22.16 -15.46
N THR A 83 -8.58 22.77 -15.38
CA THR A 83 -7.49 22.59 -16.37
C THR A 83 -6.43 21.67 -15.78
N ASP A 84 -5.98 20.66 -16.52
CA ASP A 84 -4.83 19.84 -16.09
C ASP A 84 -3.55 20.68 -16.13
N VAL A 85 -2.89 20.78 -14.98
CA VAL A 85 -1.73 21.66 -14.76
C VAL A 85 -0.61 20.91 -14.04
N LYS A 86 -0.42 19.63 -14.36
CA LYS A 86 0.62 18.81 -13.72
C LYS A 86 2.02 19.43 -13.83
N SER A 87 2.33 20.12 -14.92
CA SER A 87 3.60 20.84 -15.13
C SER A 87 3.81 22.03 -14.20
N ASP A 88 2.73 22.57 -13.63
CA ASP A 88 2.76 23.75 -12.76
C ASP A 88 2.99 23.36 -11.28
N VAL A 89 3.16 22.06 -11.01
CA VAL A 89 3.34 21.51 -9.66
C VAL A 89 4.72 20.89 -9.52
N THR A 90 5.43 21.29 -8.47
CA THR A 90 6.73 20.73 -8.09
C THR A 90 6.65 20.06 -6.72
N LEU A 91 7.31 18.91 -6.57
CA LEU A 91 7.44 18.23 -5.29
C LEU A 91 8.85 18.43 -4.72
N GLY A 92 8.92 18.64 -3.40
CA GLY A 92 10.16 18.53 -2.66
C GLY A 92 10.56 17.07 -2.40
N SER A 93 11.59 16.88 -1.56
CA SER A 93 11.96 15.55 -1.08
C SER A 93 10.96 15.05 -0.03
N PRO A 94 10.50 13.78 -0.10
CA PRO A 94 9.67 13.21 0.96
C PRO A 94 10.47 13.03 2.25
N THR A 95 9.84 13.32 3.38
CA THR A 95 10.39 13.17 4.73
C THR A 95 9.41 12.42 5.62
N THR A 96 9.89 11.64 6.58
CA THR A 96 9.03 11.00 7.58
C THR A 96 9.00 11.87 8.84
N ASP A 97 7.80 12.22 9.30
CA ASP A 97 7.60 13.01 10.51
C ASP A 97 7.71 12.15 11.79
N SER A 98 7.59 12.80 12.96
CA SER A 98 7.67 12.13 14.26
C SER A 98 6.57 11.09 14.50
N ASP A 99 5.45 11.20 13.79
CA ASP A 99 4.31 10.27 13.90
C ASP A 99 4.48 9.07 12.94
N GLY A 100 5.58 9.02 12.18
CA GLY A 100 5.86 8.00 11.18
C GLY A 100 5.10 8.18 9.87
N ARG A 101 4.53 9.37 9.62
CA ARG A 101 3.87 9.72 8.36
C ARG A 101 4.86 10.34 7.39
N THR A 102 4.77 9.94 6.13
CA THR A 102 5.57 10.59 5.08
C THR A 102 4.86 11.87 4.65
N THR A 103 5.62 12.97 4.62
CA THR A 103 5.20 14.27 4.14
C THR A 103 6.05 14.67 2.94
N VAL A 104 5.47 15.44 2.02
CA VAL A 104 6.22 16.06 0.93
C VAL A 104 5.68 17.47 0.69
N LYS A 105 6.60 18.42 0.51
CA LYS A 105 6.23 19.78 0.14
C LYS A 105 5.74 19.80 -1.30
N VAL A 106 4.60 20.43 -1.52
CA VAL A 106 3.99 20.63 -2.82
C VAL A 106 4.01 22.12 -3.12
N THR A 107 4.64 22.52 -4.21
CA THR A 107 4.67 23.90 -4.67
C THR A 107 3.84 23.98 -5.95
N VAL A 108 2.80 24.80 -5.96
CA VAL A 108 2.01 25.10 -7.16
C VAL A 108 2.41 26.47 -7.69
N HIS A 109 2.49 26.63 -9.01
CA HIS A 109 2.74 27.90 -9.67
C HIS A 109 1.56 28.28 -10.56
N ASN A 110 0.90 29.40 -10.27
CA ASN A 110 -0.24 29.82 -11.04
C ASN A 110 0.16 30.57 -12.31
N THR A 111 0.25 29.84 -13.42
CA THR A 111 0.52 30.40 -14.75
C THR A 111 -0.65 31.17 -15.37
N ALA A 112 -1.81 31.25 -14.71
CA ALA A 112 -2.96 32.03 -15.19
C ALA A 112 -2.80 33.52 -14.86
N ASP A 113 -3.61 34.33 -15.53
CA ASP A 113 -3.72 35.78 -15.41
C ASP A 113 -4.66 36.23 -14.27
N SER A 114 -5.26 35.30 -13.55
CA SER A 114 -6.17 35.55 -12.42
C SER A 114 -5.85 34.64 -11.24
N THR A 115 -6.38 34.97 -10.06
CA THR A 115 -6.27 34.12 -8.86
C THR A 115 -6.98 32.79 -9.11
N LYS A 116 -6.30 31.69 -8.77
CA LYS A 116 -6.79 30.33 -8.99
C LYS A 116 -6.58 29.44 -7.78
N SER A 117 -7.37 28.38 -7.71
CA SER A 117 -7.18 27.29 -6.76
C SER A 117 -6.71 26.04 -7.48
N PHE A 118 -6.04 25.16 -6.74
CA PHE A 118 -5.43 23.95 -7.26
C PHE A 118 -5.89 22.77 -6.42
N ALA A 119 -6.18 21.65 -7.07
CA ALA A 119 -6.33 20.37 -6.42
C ALA A 119 -5.25 19.43 -6.97
N VAL A 120 -4.43 18.88 -6.08
CA VAL A 120 -3.26 18.08 -6.43
C VAL A 120 -3.39 16.71 -5.79
N GLN A 121 -3.30 15.67 -6.62
CA GLN A 121 -3.16 14.29 -6.16
C GLN A 121 -1.68 13.92 -6.14
N VAL A 122 -1.20 13.51 -4.97
CA VAL A 122 0.13 12.99 -4.73
C VAL A 122 0.05 11.50 -4.44
N ASP A 123 0.77 10.73 -5.24
CA ASP A 123 0.93 9.29 -5.09
C ASP A 123 2.21 9.01 -4.30
N PHE A 124 2.10 8.18 -3.26
CA PHE A 124 3.24 7.66 -2.50
C PHE A 124 3.51 6.24 -2.98
N LYS A 125 4.75 5.96 -3.38
CA LYS A 125 5.20 4.69 -3.94
C LYS A 125 6.38 4.14 -3.14
N ASP A 126 6.46 2.82 -3.02
CA ASP A 126 7.66 2.16 -2.48
C ASP A 126 8.84 2.27 -3.48
N SER A 127 10.04 1.91 -3.04
CA SER A 127 11.24 1.72 -3.85
C SER A 127 11.01 0.99 -5.18
N GLY A 128 10.16 -0.04 -5.19
CA GLY A 128 9.77 -0.83 -6.37
C GLY A 128 8.75 -0.17 -7.29
N GLY A 129 8.33 1.07 -7.02
CA GLY A 129 7.35 1.81 -7.82
C GLY A 129 5.89 1.41 -7.57
N LYS A 130 5.64 0.48 -6.64
CA LYS A 130 4.29 0.10 -6.24
C LYS A 130 3.65 1.24 -5.46
N LEU A 131 2.43 1.64 -5.85
CA LEU A 131 1.61 2.56 -5.08
C LEU A 131 1.32 1.95 -3.70
N ILE A 132 1.55 2.75 -2.66
CA ILE A 132 1.33 2.40 -1.26
C ILE A 132 0.37 3.35 -0.56
N ASP A 133 0.23 4.58 -1.05
CA ASP A 133 -0.75 5.53 -0.53
C ASP A 133 -1.08 6.63 -1.57
N VAL A 134 -2.21 7.31 -1.39
CA VAL A 134 -2.66 8.45 -2.21
C VAL A 134 -3.18 9.55 -1.29
N SER A 135 -2.81 10.79 -1.58
CA SER A 135 -3.29 11.97 -0.88
C SER A 135 -3.73 13.04 -1.88
N VAL A 136 -4.87 13.67 -1.63
CA VAL A 136 -5.34 14.81 -2.41
C VAL A 136 -5.36 16.03 -1.51
N LEU A 137 -4.77 17.13 -1.97
CA LEU A 137 -4.76 18.39 -1.26
C LEU A 137 -5.24 19.52 -2.15
N THR A 138 -5.78 20.56 -1.53
CA THR A 138 -6.19 21.78 -2.20
C THR A 138 -5.28 22.94 -1.78
N VAL A 139 -4.84 23.73 -2.76
CA VAL A 139 -4.12 24.99 -2.55
C VAL A 139 -4.99 26.12 -3.09
N SER A 140 -5.54 26.92 -2.20
CA SER A 140 -6.51 27.96 -2.55
C SER A 140 -5.84 29.32 -2.76
N ASP A 141 -6.52 30.19 -3.51
CA ASP A 141 -6.23 31.63 -3.58
C ASP A 141 -4.81 32.00 -4.01
N VAL A 142 -4.25 31.22 -4.95
CA VAL A 142 -2.93 31.49 -5.52
C VAL A 142 -3.07 32.61 -6.55
N LYS A 143 -2.50 33.77 -6.25
CA LYS A 143 -2.54 34.95 -7.13
C LYS A 143 -1.96 34.64 -8.52
N ALA A 144 -2.39 35.39 -9.52
CA ALA A 144 -1.84 35.32 -10.88
C ALA A 144 -0.31 35.44 -10.86
N GLY A 145 0.38 34.53 -11.57
CA GLY A 145 1.84 34.47 -11.64
C GLY A 145 2.56 34.10 -10.34
N ALA A 146 1.84 33.83 -9.25
CA ALA A 146 2.43 33.54 -7.94
C ALA A 146 2.58 32.03 -7.71
N SER A 147 3.39 31.68 -6.72
CA SER A 147 3.50 30.31 -6.21
C SER A 147 3.00 30.23 -4.78
N ALA A 148 2.47 29.06 -4.43
CA ALA A 148 2.04 28.74 -3.08
C ALA A 148 2.52 27.33 -2.69
N ASP A 149 2.88 27.18 -1.42
CA ASP A 149 3.32 25.91 -0.85
C ASP A 149 2.19 25.27 -0.04
N ALA A 150 2.14 23.94 -0.11
CA ALA A 150 1.33 23.08 0.73
C ALA A 150 2.12 21.82 1.10
N THR A 151 1.55 20.98 1.96
CA THR A 151 2.18 19.72 2.36
C THR A 151 1.21 18.57 2.12
N ALA A 152 1.60 17.62 1.27
CA ALA A 152 0.92 16.35 1.18
C ALA A 152 1.41 15.44 2.31
N ARG A 153 0.50 14.79 3.02
CA ARG A 153 0.79 13.86 4.11
C ARG A 153 0.14 12.51 3.83
N SER A 154 0.86 11.43 4.11
CA SER A 154 0.35 10.06 4.00
C SER A 154 -0.78 9.80 5.01
N THR A 155 -1.75 9.00 4.62
CA THR A 155 -2.94 8.59 5.39
C THR A 155 -2.66 7.54 6.45
N HIS A 156 -1.50 6.87 6.34
CA HIS A 156 -0.98 5.90 7.30
C HIS A 156 0.55 5.93 7.34
N ASN A 157 1.14 5.18 8.27
CA ASN A 157 2.58 5.08 8.43
C ASN A 157 3.18 4.29 7.28
N LEU A 158 4.21 4.84 6.63
CA LEU A 158 4.89 4.21 5.51
C LEU A 158 6.27 3.74 5.97
N SER A 159 6.64 2.53 5.56
CA SER A 159 7.92 1.91 5.90
C SER A 159 8.82 1.84 4.68
N GLY A 160 10.13 1.89 4.89
CA GLY A 160 11.11 1.81 3.81
C GLY A 160 11.29 3.12 3.05
N THR A 161 11.87 3.03 1.85
CA THR A 161 12.12 4.20 1.01
C THR A 161 10.86 4.56 0.24
N VAL A 162 10.34 5.76 0.47
CA VAL A 162 9.15 6.27 -0.20
C VAL A 162 9.53 7.25 -1.30
N LYS A 163 8.94 7.07 -2.47
CA LYS A 163 8.97 7.98 -3.62
C LYS A 163 7.62 8.68 -3.74
N THR A 164 7.62 9.94 -4.16
CA THR A 164 6.40 10.73 -4.35
C THR A 164 6.30 11.25 -5.76
N GLU A 165 5.08 11.24 -6.29
CA GLU A 165 4.77 11.65 -7.66
C GLU A 165 3.48 12.45 -7.68
N VAL A 166 3.42 13.51 -8.49
CA VAL A 166 2.13 14.14 -8.82
C VAL A 166 1.44 13.23 -9.82
N SER A 167 0.31 12.64 -9.44
CA SER A 167 -0.45 11.80 -10.36
C SER A 167 -1.25 12.69 -11.30
N ARG A 168 -2.00 13.62 -10.72
CA ARG A 168 -2.89 14.59 -11.38
C ARG A 168 -2.83 15.93 -10.64
N ALA A 169 -3.01 17.02 -11.37
CA ALA A 169 -3.20 18.34 -10.78
C ALA A 169 -4.20 19.14 -11.63
N VAL A 170 -5.17 19.76 -10.97
CA VAL A 170 -6.24 20.53 -11.62
C VAL A 170 -6.24 21.95 -11.07
N ARG A 171 -6.28 22.94 -11.96
CA ARG A 171 -6.48 24.36 -11.63
C ARG A 171 -7.91 24.78 -11.93
N TYR A 172 -8.54 25.54 -11.03
CA TYR A 172 -9.90 26.05 -11.17
C TYR A 172 -10.04 27.50 -10.68
#